data_AF-N9RCN4-F1
#
_entry.id   AF-N9RCN4-F1
#
_cell.length_a   1.000
_cell.length_b   1.000
_cell.length_c   1.000
_cell.angle_alpha   90.00
_cell.angle_beta   90.00
_cell.angle_gamma   90.00
#
_symmetry.space_group_name_H-M   'P 1'
#
loop_
_entity.id
_entity.type
_entity.pdbx_description
1 polymer ?
#
loop_
_entity_poly.entity_id
_entity_poly.type
_entity_poly.pdbx_seq_one_letter_code
_entity_poly.pdbx_strand_id
1 'polypeptide(L)'
;MNDWQILRSRYGSNRSYKNRKALPISKLEDFKNWLVDIGADVYSKTEQNEILRFRHKGILGIWYESGSGNLLMHDLAAEFEVAV
;
A
#
# COMPACT_ATOMS: atom_id res chain seq x y z
N MET A 1 -4.28 -6.11 22.28
CA MET A 1 -3.84 -6.88 21.08
C MET A 1 -3.59 -5.83 20.02
N ASN A 2 -2.33 -5.66 19.57
CA ASN A 2 -1.96 -4.56 18.68
C ASN A 2 -2.21 -4.99 17.22
N ASP A 3 -2.76 -4.11 16.37
CA ASP A 3 -3.06 -4.38 14.95
C ASP A 3 -1.89 -5.02 14.19
N TRP A 4 -0.67 -4.66 14.59
CA TRP A 4 0.58 -5.24 14.09
C TRP A 4 0.71 -6.75 14.30
N GLN A 5 0.22 -7.30 15.40
CA GLN A 5 0.26 -8.74 15.69
C GLN A 5 -0.79 -9.51 14.89
N ILE A 6 -1.97 -8.92 14.66
CA ILE A 6 -3.06 -9.51 13.88
C ILE A 6 -2.64 -9.62 12.40
N LEU A 7 -2.04 -8.57 11.87
CA LEU A 7 -1.49 -8.55 10.50
C LEU A 7 -0.35 -9.56 10.32
N ARG A 8 0.54 -9.66 11.32
CA ARG A 8 1.63 -10.64 11.32
C ARG A 8 1.14 -12.09 11.41
N SER A 9 -0.02 -12.32 12.01
CA SER A 9 -0.61 -13.66 12.12
C SER A 9 -1.23 -14.17 10.81
N ARG A 10 -1.66 -13.28 9.89
CA ARG A 10 -2.21 -13.69 8.58
C ARG A 10 -1.14 -14.16 7.59
N TYR A 11 0.09 -13.71 7.75
CA TYR A 11 1.20 -14.05 6.86
C TYR A 11 2.26 -14.84 7.63
N GLY A 12 2.14 -16.17 7.61
CA GLY A 12 2.95 -17.11 8.40
C GLY A 12 4.48 -17.11 8.14
N SER A 13 5.04 -16.17 7.38
CA SER A 13 6.49 -16.07 7.14
C SER A 13 6.94 -14.64 6.80
N ASN A 14 7.80 -14.06 7.66
CA ASN A 14 8.41 -12.72 7.48
C ASN A 14 9.11 -12.52 6.12
N ARG A 15 9.53 -13.59 5.45
CA ARG A 15 10.22 -13.57 4.15
C ARG A 15 9.27 -13.25 2.99
N SER A 16 8.02 -13.69 3.06
CA SER A 16 7.01 -13.39 2.03
C SER A 16 6.59 -11.92 2.04
N TYR A 17 6.68 -11.26 3.19
CA TYR A 17 6.32 -9.85 3.33
C TYR A 17 7.39 -8.92 2.74
N LYS A 18 8.68 -9.18 3.00
CA LYS A 18 9.80 -8.38 2.45
C LYS A 18 10.01 -8.50 0.93
N ASN A 19 9.55 -9.58 0.31
CA ASN A 19 9.77 -9.86 -1.11
C ASN A 19 8.56 -9.54 -2.00
N ARG A 20 7.43 -9.10 -1.42
CA ARG A 20 6.27 -8.71 -2.22
C ARG A 20 6.53 -7.33 -2.81
N LYS A 21 6.46 -7.24 -4.13
CA LYS A 21 6.17 -5.97 -4.80
C LYS A 21 4.70 -5.66 -4.55
N ALA A 22 4.38 -4.43 -4.18
CA ALA A 22 2.99 -4.04 -3.91
C ALA A 22 2.24 -3.97 -5.24
N LEU A 23 2.64 -3.04 -6.10
CA LEU A 23 2.16 -2.91 -7.47
C LEU A 23 3.32 -2.50 -8.37
N PRO A 24 3.26 -2.85 -9.67
CA PRO A 24 4.16 -2.25 -10.65
C PRO A 24 3.86 -0.75 -10.79
N ILE A 25 4.90 0.07 -11.02
CA ILE A 25 4.79 1.53 -11.16
C ILE A 25 3.83 1.92 -12.30
N SER A 26 3.68 1.06 -13.32
CA SER A 26 2.73 1.27 -14.41
C SER A 26 1.27 1.36 -13.94
N LYS A 27 0.93 0.82 -12.77
CA LYS A 27 -0.40 0.87 -12.16
C LYS A 27 -0.60 2.08 -11.25
N LEU A 28 0.36 3.02 -11.22
CA LEU A 28 0.31 4.17 -10.32
C LEU A 28 -0.93 5.04 -10.51
N GLU A 29 -1.28 5.37 -11.76
CA GLU A 29 -2.43 6.22 -12.07
C GLU A 29 -3.75 5.51 -11.74
N ASP A 30 -3.90 4.25 -12.15
CA ASP A 30 -5.07 3.43 -11.83
C ASP A 30 -5.27 3.32 -10.31
N PHE A 31 -4.18 3.05 -9.57
CA PHE A 31 -4.22 2.89 -8.13
C PHE A 31 -4.53 4.20 -7.41
N LYS A 32 -4.00 5.33 -7.89
CA LYS A 32 -4.35 6.66 -7.39
C LYS A 32 -5.84 6.95 -7.52
N ASN A 33 -6.42 6.65 -8.69
CA ASN A 33 -7.84 6.86 -8.91
C ASN A 33 -8.69 5.98 -7.99
N TRP A 34 -8.33 4.70 -7.88
CA TRP A 34 -8.99 3.77 -6.99
C TRP A 34 -8.89 4.19 -5.51
N LEU A 35 -7.74 4.71 -5.08
CA LEU A 35 -7.57 5.29 -3.74
C LEU A 35 -8.56 6.43 -3.47
N VAL A 36 -8.78 7.31 -4.45
CA VAL A 36 -9.76 8.40 -4.34
C VAL A 36 -11.18 7.85 -4.28
N ASP A 37 -11.51 6.83 -5.08
CA ASP A 37 -12.83 6.19 -5.09
C ASP A 37 -13.18 5.55 -3.74
N ILE A 38 -12.21 4.92 -3.06
CA ILE A 38 -12.40 4.35 -1.72
C ILE A 38 -12.33 5.42 -0.60
N GLY A 39 -12.16 6.70 -0.94
CA GLY A 39 -12.10 7.81 0.00
C GLY A 39 -10.77 7.91 0.78
N ALA A 40 -9.64 7.55 0.16
CA ALA A 40 -8.32 7.80 0.71
C ALA A 40 -7.80 9.20 0.32
N ASP A 41 -7.14 9.87 1.26
CA ASP A 41 -6.47 11.15 1.05
C ASP A 41 -5.10 10.94 0.41
N VAL A 42 -4.95 11.26 -0.87
CA VAL A 42 -3.66 11.17 -1.57
C VAL A 42 -2.87 12.48 -1.36
N TYR A 43 -1.67 12.39 -0.81
CA TYR A 43 -0.79 13.53 -0.60
C TYR A 43 0.08 13.80 -1.83
N SER A 44 0.18 15.09 -2.20
CA SER A 44 1.00 15.55 -3.31
C SER A 44 2.49 15.68 -2.99
N LYS A 45 2.85 15.70 -1.69
CA LYS A 45 4.24 15.76 -1.24
C LYS A 45 4.73 14.36 -0.89
N THR A 46 5.61 13.84 -1.74
CA THR A 46 6.37 12.62 -1.47
C THR A 46 7.75 12.98 -0.93
N GLU A 47 8.28 12.15 -0.04
CA GLU A 47 9.70 12.24 0.35
C GLU A 47 10.61 11.48 -0.62
N GLN A 48 11.92 11.57 -0.41
CA GLN A 48 12.92 10.89 -1.21
C GLN A 48 12.66 9.37 -1.24
N ASN A 49 12.56 8.80 -2.45
CA ASN A 49 12.22 7.39 -2.73
C ASN A 49 10.73 7.00 -2.59
N GLU A 50 9.81 7.95 -2.36
CA GLU A 50 8.36 7.70 -2.33
C GLU A 50 7.70 8.14 -3.66
N ILE A 51 6.95 7.24 -4.30
CA ILE A 51 6.14 7.59 -5.48
C ILE A 51 4.77 8.11 -5.06
N LEU A 52 4.23 7.56 -3.97
CA LEU A 52 2.89 7.86 -3.51
C LEU A 52 2.83 7.83 -1.99
N ARG A 53 2.23 8.86 -1.41
CA ARG A 53 1.88 8.92 0.00
C ARG A 53 0.39 9.16 0.08
N PHE A 54 -0.33 8.37 0.85
CA PHE A 54 -1.79 8.49 1.00
C PHE A 54 -2.22 8.11 2.41
N ARG A 55 -3.44 8.47 2.81
CA ARG A 55 -4.00 8.09 4.10
C ARG A 55 -5.39 7.54 3.90
N HIS A 56 -5.62 6.33 4.40
CA HIS A 56 -6.93 5.69 4.35
C HIS A 56 -7.38 5.38 5.77
N LYS A 57 -8.58 5.82 6.15
CA LYS A 57 -9.16 5.60 7.50
C LYS A 57 -8.22 6.00 8.65
N GLY A 58 -7.46 7.08 8.47
CA GLY A 58 -6.52 7.57 9.48
C GLY A 58 -5.15 6.87 9.48
N ILE A 59 -4.94 5.81 8.68
CA ILE A 59 -3.68 5.07 8.57
C ILE A 59 -2.87 5.60 7.38
N LEU A 60 -1.58 5.86 7.59
CA LEU A 60 -0.67 6.31 6.54
C LEU A 60 -0.23 5.13 5.66
N GLY A 61 -0.38 5.30 4.35
CA GLY A 61 0.09 4.42 3.28
C GLY A 61 1.22 5.07 2.49
N ILE A 62 2.25 4.31 2.19
CA ILE A 62 3.41 4.79 1.43
C ILE A 62 3.77 3.72 0.38
N TRP A 63 3.97 4.19 -0.84
CA TRP A 63 4.49 3.42 -1.96
C TRP A 63 5.83 4.01 -2.39
N TYR A 64 6.84 3.15 -2.42
CA TYR A 64 8.22 3.51 -2.76
C TYR A 64 8.56 3.26 -4.23
N GLU A 65 9.53 4.00 -4.75
CA GLU A 65 10.06 3.91 -6.13
C GLU A 65 10.58 2.52 -6.49
N SER A 66 10.96 1.73 -5.48
CA SER A 66 11.36 0.33 -5.65
C SER A 66 10.21 -0.63 -6.00
N GLY A 67 8.96 -0.14 -6.04
CA GLY A 67 7.75 -0.97 -6.20
C GLY A 67 7.34 -1.70 -4.92
N SER A 68 7.99 -1.40 -3.79
CA SER A 68 7.60 -1.87 -2.46
C SER A 68 6.71 -0.86 -1.76
N GLY A 69 5.92 -1.31 -0.79
CA GLY A 69 5.04 -0.43 -0.03
C GLY A 69 5.07 -0.74 1.46
N ASN A 70 4.43 0.10 2.25
CA ASN A 70 4.12 -0.23 3.62
C ASN A 70 2.90 -1.19 3.70
N LEU A 71 2.54 -1.61 4.91
CA LEU A 71 1.45 -2.57 5.18
C LEU A 71 0.13 -2.19 4.53
N LEU A 72 -0.26 -0.93 4.69
CA LEU A 72 -1.48 -0.43 4.08
C LEU A 72 -1.41 -0.47 2.55
N MET A 73 -0.26 -0.12 1.96
CA MET A 73 -0.05 -0.22 0.52
C MET A 73 -0.16 -1.66 0.02
N HIS A 74 0.37 -2.65 0.74
CA HIS A 74 0.25 -4.05 0.36
C HIS A 74 -1.17 -4.61 0.47
N ASP A 75 -1.89 -4.25 1.54
CA ASP A 75 -3.28 -4.69 1.72
C ASP A 75 -4.18 -4.07 0.64
N LEU A 76 -4.03 -2.76 0.40
CA LEU A 76 -4.79 -2.06 -0.63
C LEU A 76 -4.42 -2.49 -2.05
N ALA A 77 -3.14 -2.80 -2.31
CA ALA A 77 -2.72 -3.38 -3.57
C ALA A 77 -3.41 -4.72 -3.85
N ALA A 78 -3.51 -5.58 -2.83
CA ALA A 78 -4.20 -6.87 -2.96
C ALA A 78 -5.71 -6.69 -3.17
N GLU A 79 -6.33 -5.72 -2.49
CA GLU A 79 -7.75 -5.37 -2.72
C GLU A 79 -7.96 -4.82 -4.14
N PHE A 80 -7.06 -3.97 -4.63
CA PHE A 80 -7.08 -3.45 -6.00
C PHE A 80 -6.94 -4.57 -7.05
N GLU A 81 -6.03 -5.54 -6.85
CA GLU A 81 -5.89 -6.67 -7.79
C GLU A 81 -7.10 -7.60 -7.83
N VAL A 82 -7.91 -7.66 -6.75
CA VAL A 82 -9.16 -8.44 -6.72
C VAL A 82 -10.34 -7.65 -7.32
N ALA A 83 -10.29 -6.32 -7.25
CA ALA A 83 -11.34 -5.43 -7.75
C ALA A 83 -11.28 -5.17 -9.26
N VAL A 84 -10.15 -5.48 -9.92
CA VAL A 84 -9.87 -5.24 -11.36
C VAL A 84 -9.96 -6.51 -12.18
#